data_AF-A0A914R2I1-F1
#
_entry.id   AF-A0A914R2I1-F1
#
_cell.length_a   1.000
_cell.length_b   1.000
_cell.length_c   1.000
_cell.angle_alpha   90.00
_cell.angle_beta   90.00
_cell.angle_gamma   90.00
#
_symmetry.space_group_name_H-M   'P 1'
#
loop_
_entity.id
_entity.type
_entity.pdbx_description
1 polymer ?
#
loop_
_entity_poly.entity_id
_entity_poly.type
_entity_poly.pdbx_seq_one_letter_code
_entity_poly.pdbx_strand_id
1 'polypeptide(L)'
;MCYSNLLFRLVYGTKIRVTGTKIDHSEPALIIMNHRTCLDWLFFWNLLIRMDPWLLTSEKISLKGILKYLPGAGWAMGCNAYMFLDRSFDNDSSRIMRMIDYYANSGLNYQVI
;
A
#
# COMPACT_ATOMS: atom_id res chain seq x y z
N MET A 1 -23.04 -5.93 -1.82
CA MET A 1 -23.09 -7.19 -1.07
C MET A 1 -21.84 -7.32 -0.20
N CYS A 2 -21.96 -7.99 0.93
CA CYS A 2 -21.20 -7.75 2.15
C CYS A 2 -20.52 -9.03 2.64
N TYR A 3 -19.24 -9.27 2.31
CA TYR A 3 -18.43 -10.30 2.97
C TYR A 3 -16.94 -9.89 2.95
N SER A 4 -16.46 -9.29 4.04
CA SER A 4 -15.03 -9.24 4.45
C SER A 4 -14.77 -8.39 5.71
N ASN A 5 -15.78 -8.09 6.54
CA ASN A 5 -15.55 -7.37 7.81
C ASN A 5 -14.96 -8.24 8.93
N LEU A 6 -14.51 -9.47 8.64
CA LEU A 6 -14.37 -10.51 9.67
C LEU A 6 -13.29 -10.15 10.72
N LEU A 7 -12.10 -9.73 10.30
CA LEU A 7 -10.97 -9.50 11.22
C LEU A 7 -11.18 -8.29 12.15
N PHE A 8 -11.44 -7.09 11.61
CA PHE A 8 -11.61 -5.89 12.43
C PHE A 8 -12.93 -5.84 13.21
N ARG A 9 -13.99 -6.50 12.71
CA ARG A 9 -15.26 -6.61 13.44
C ARG A 9 -15.15 -7.61 14.59
N LEU A 10 -14.42 -8.72 14.41
CA LEU A 10 -14.21 -9.70 15.49
C LEU A 10 -13.26 -9.19 16.56
N VAL A 11 -12.17 -8.51 16.19
CA VAL A 11 -11.13 -8.10 17.15
C VAL A 11 -11.47 -6.76 17.83
N TYR A 12 -12.04 -5.80 17.09
CA TYR A 12 -12.21 -4.42 17.58
C TYR A 12 -13.65 -3.91 17.50
N GLY A 13 -14.62 -4.69 17.02
CA GLY A 13 -16.01 -4.24 16.86
C GLY A 13 -16.20 -3.10 15.85
N THR A 14 -15.20 -2.82 15.00
CA THR A 14 -15.17 -1.62 14.17
C THR A 14 -16.02 -1.80 12.91
N LYS A 15 -16.82 -0.79 12.55
CA LYS A 15 -17.63 -0.78 11.32
C LYS A 15 -16.96 0.10 10.25
N ILE A 16 -16.41 -0.52 9.21
CA ILE A 16 -15.81 0.19 8.08
C ILE A 16 -16.90 0.49 7.03
N ARG A 17 -17.00 1.75 6.61
CA ARG A 17 -17.87 2.17 5.51
C ARG A 17 -17.01 2.76 4.39
N VAL A 18 -17.29 2.30 3.17
CA VAL A 18 -16.57 2.69 1.96
C VAL A 18 -17.58 3.28 0.98
N THR A 19 -17.24 4.39 0.35
CA THR A 19 -18.07 5.08 -0.63
C THR A 19 -17.19 5.59 -1.78
N GLY A 20 -17.74 5.65 -2.98
CA GLY A 20 -17.03 6.10 -4.18
C GLY A 20 -16.79 4.98 -5.19
N THR A 21 -15.97 5.27 -6.19
CA THR A 21 -15.60 4.36 -7.27
C THR A 21 -14.60 3.32 -6.78
N LYS A 22 -14.67 2.10 -7.31
CA LYS A 22 -13.69 1.05 -7.02
C LYS A 22 -12.39 1.33 -7.77
N ILE A 23 -11.29 0.87 -7.21
CA ILE A 23 -9.99 0.86 -7.88
C ILE A 23 -9.97 -0.33 -8.84
N ASP A 24 -9.58 -0.10 -10.09
CA ASP A 24 -9.37 -1.15 -11.07
C ASP A 24 -7.94 -1.71 -10.94
N HIS A 25 -7.81 -3.03 -10.81
CA HIS A 25 -6.48 -3.68 -10.72
C HIS A 25 -5.79 -3.77 -12.10
N SER A 26 -6.54 -3.59 -13.19
CA SER A 26 -6.03 -3.66 -14.56
C SER A 26 -5.37 -2.36 -15.02
N GLU A 27 -5.43 -1.30 -14.21
CA GLU A 27 -4.80 -0.01 -14.50
C GLU A 27 -3.86 0.40 -13.35
N PRO A 28 -2.73 1.07 -13.65
CA PRO A 28 -1.87 1.63 -12.63
C PRO A 28 -2.56 2.82 -11.95
N ALA A 29 -2.36 2.97 -10.64
CA ALA A 29 -2.97 4.07 -9.89
C ALA A 29 -2.00 4.69 -8.88
N LEU A 30 -2.11 6.01 -8.68
CA LEU A 30 -1.46 6.72 -7.58
C LEU A 30 -2.53 7.09 -6.55
N ILE A 31 -2.34 6.61 -5.32
CA ILE A 31 -3.32 6.72 -4.24
C ILE A 31 -2.77 7.64 -3.18
N ILE A 32 -3.32 8.85 -3.10
CA ILE A 32 -2.93 9.83 -2.10
C ILE A 32 -3.92 9.73 -0.94
N MET A 33 -3.42 9.33 0.23
CA MET A 33 -4.22 9.20 1.44
C MET A 33 -3.72 10.11 2.57
N ASN A 34 -4.64 10.49 3.45
CA ASN A 34 -4.31 11.24 4.65
C ASN A 34 -3.76 10.29 5.74
N HIS A 35 -2.49 10.43 6.10
CA HIS A 35 -1.80 9.61 7.10
C HIS A 35 -2.11 10.08 8.54
N ARG A 36 -3.29 9.70 9.05
CA ARG A 36 -3.79 10.16 10.37
C ARG A 36 -3.30 9.30 11.55
N THR A 37 -3.04 8.02 11.33
CA THR A 37 -2.64 7.06 12.37
C THR A 37 -1.60 6.08 11.83
N CYS A 38 -0.82 5.46 12.71
CA CYS A 38 0.17 4.45 12.31
C CYS A 38 -0.44 3.14 11.76
N LEU A 39 -1.76 2.98 11.83
CA LEU A 39 -2.50 1.77 11.40
C LEU A 39 -3.38 2.04 10.16
N ASP A 40 -3.20 3.19 9.51
CA ASP A 40 -3.95 3.59 8.33
C ASP A 40 -3.80 2.62 7.15
N TRP A 41 -2.59 2.15 6.89
CA TRP A 41 -2.29 1.12 5.88
C TRP A 41 -3.06 -0.19 6.15
N LEU A 42 -3.27 -0.54 7.42
CA LEU A 42 -4.00 -1.76 7.79
C LEU A 42 -5.52 -1.59 7.53
N PHE A 43 -6.07 -0.39 7.76
CA PHE A 43 -7.44 -0.09 7.32
C PHE A 43 -7.55 -0.11 5.79
N PHE A 44 -6.50 0.33 5.09
CA PHE A 44 -6.46 0.32 3.63
C PHE A 44 -6.42 -1.10 3.04
N TRP A 45 -5.65 -2.03 3.61
CA TRP A 45 -5.68 -3.42 3.14
C TRP A 45 -7.06 -4.08 3.27
N ASN A 46 -7.82 -3.74 4.32
CA ASN A 46 -9.20 -4.21 4.45
C ASN A 46 -10.11 -3.63 3.36
N LEU A 47 -9.88 -2.37 2.97
CA LEU A 47 -10.55 -1.74 1.85
C LEU A 47 -10.23 -2.47 0.54
N LEU A 48 -8.94 -2.72 0.27
CA LEU A 48 -8.47 -3.39 -0.95
C LEU A 48 -9.05 -4.79 -1.10
N ILE A 49 -8.93 -5.66 -0.08
CA ILE A 49 -9.53 -7.01 -0.09
C ILE A 49 -11.02 -6.98 -0.46
N ARG A 50 -11.73 -5.96 0.02
CA ARG A 50 -13.18 -5.82 -0.20
C ARG A 50 -13.51 -5.37 -1.61
N MET A 51 -12.63 -4.59 -2.23
CA MET A 51 -12.79 -4.16 -3.61
C MET A 51 -12.41 -5.29 -4.57
N ASP A 52 -11.18 -5.78 -4.44
CA ASP A 52 -10.58 -6.85 -5.22
C ASP A 52 -9.34 -7.41 -4.47
N PRO A 53 -9.29 -8.71 -4.13
CA PRO A 53 -8.15 -9.32 -3.47
C PRO A 53 -6.81 -9.14 -4.20
N TRP A 54 -6.82 -9.02 -5.53
CA TRP A 54 -5.59 -8.84 -6.31
C TRP A 54 -4.89 -7.51 -6.00
N LEU A 55 -5.65 -6.50 -5.61
CA LEU A 55 -5.10 -5.19 -5.23
C LEU A 55 -4.11 -5.27 -4.07
N LEU A 56 -4.19 -6.28 -3.19
CA LEU A 56 -3.18 -6.47 -2.13
C LEU A 56 -1.80 -6.84 -2.66
N THR A 57 -1.74 -7.47 -3.83
CA THR A 57 -0.47 -7.97 -4.41
C THR A 57 0.19 -6.90 -5.27
N SER A 58 -0.61 -6.10 -5.96
CA SER A 58 -0.18 -5.02 -6.83
C SER A 58 0.00 -3.69 -6.10
N GLU A 59 -0.48 -3.57 -4.87
CA GLU A 59 -0.23 -2.41 -4.03
C GLU A 59 1.25 -2.28 -3.62
N LYS A 60 1.72 -1.04 -3.56
CA LYS A 60 3.08 -0.63 -3.17
C LYS A 60 3.00 0.57 -2.23
N ILE A 61 3.44 0.38 -0.97
CA ILE A 61 3.40 1.45 0.04
C ILE A 61 4.76 2.15 0.14
N SER A 62 4.71 3.47 0.29
CA SER A 62 5.83 4.27 0.75
C SER A 62 6.05 4.13 2.26
N LEU A 63 7.16 3.52 2.67
CA LEU A 63 7.50 3.20 4.05
C LEU A 63 8.65 4.04 4.58
N LYS A 64 8.83 4.10 5.90
CA LYS A 64 10.00 4.75 6.52
C LYS A 64 11.27 3.92 6.28
N GLY A 65 12.38 4.57 5.93
CA GLY A 65 13.69 3.98 5.64
C GLY A 65 14.14 2.93 6.65
N ILE A 66 14.00 3.26 7.94
CA ILE A 66 14.37 2.38 9.06
C ILE A 66 13.68 1.00 9.02
N LEU A 67 12.48 0.89 8.43
CA LEU A 67 11.73 -0.36 8.36
C LEU A 67 12.42 -1.40 7.47
N LYS A 68 13.30 -1.00 6.55
CA LYS A 68 14.11 -1.91 5.74
C LYS A 68 14.95 -2.87 6.58
N TYR A 69 15.36 -2.43 7.78
CA TYR A 69 16.23 -3.21 8.67
C TYR A 69 15.47 -4.13 9.61
N LEU A 70 14.12 -4.07 9.62
CA LEU A 70 13.31 -4.95 10.45
C LEU A 70 13.34 -6.38 9.87
N PRO A 71 13.86 -7.39 10.59
CA PRO A 71 13.93 -8.75 10.07
C PRO A 71 12.53 -9.31 9.84
N GLY A 72 12.38 -10.11 8.77
CA GLY A 72 11.10 -10.64 8.33
C GLY A 72 10.26 -9.60 7.58
N ALA A 73 9.58 -8.71 8.29
CA ALA A 73 8.62 -7.78 7.68
C ALA A 73 9.29 -6.78 6.72
N GLY A 74 10.41 -6.16 7.12
CA GLY A 74 11.15 -5.21 6.28
C GLY A 74 11.70 -5.87 5.01
N TRP A 75 12.19 -7.10 5.14
CA TRP A 75 12.71 -7.87 4.00
C TRP A 75 11.59 -8.28 3.05
N ALA A 76 10.46 -8.76 3.58
CA ALA A 76 9.30 -9.11 2.76
C ALA A 76 8.76 -7.89 1.98
N MET A 77 8.67 -6.73 2.64
CA MET A 77 8.26 -5.47 2.00
C MET A 77 9.27 -5.03 0.93
N GLY A 78 10.57 -5.23 1.16
CA GLY A 78 11.61 -5.00 0.16
C GLY A 78 11.50 -5.92 -1.06
N CYS A 79 11.24 -7.21 -0.84
CA CYS A 79 10.99 -8.17 -1.92
C CYS A 79 9.71 -7.84 -2.71
N ASN A 80 8.70 -7.24 -2.06
CA ASN A 80 7.47 -6.79 -2.70
C ASN A 80 7.60 -5.42 -3.40
N ALA A 81 8.82 -4.92 -3.58
CA ALA A 81 9.16 -3.66 -4.22
C ALA A 81 8.54 -2.42 -3.55
N TYR A 82 8.44 -2.38 -2.21
CA TYR A 82 7.99 -1.19 -1.49
C TYR A 82 9.06 -0.09 -1.46
N MET A 83 8.63 1.17 -1.33
CA MET A 83 9.52 2.33 -1.37
C MET A 83 9.87 2.84 0.04
N PHE A 84 11.09 2.58 0.52
CA PHE A 84 11.57 3.00 1.87
C PHE A 84 12.22 4.40 1.99
N LEU A 85 11.47 5.46 2.30
CA LEU A 85 11.88 6.87 2.37
C LEU A 85 12.51 7.31 3.71
N ASP A 86 13.59 8.08 3.64
CA ASP A 86 14.29 8.67 4.79
C ASP A 86 13.71 10.04 5.20
N ARG A 87 12.66 10.51 4.51
CA ARG A 87 11.99 11.81 4.75
C ARG A 87 12.89 13.01 4.47
N SER A 88 13.88 12.84 3.59
CA SER A 88 14.74 13.89 3.09
C SER A 88 14.74 13.82 1.56
N PHE A 89 14.17 14.83 0.90
CA PHE A 89 14.04 14.83 -0.56
C PHE A 89 15.38 14.75 -1.27
N ASP A 90 16.41 15.41 -0.73
CA ASP A 90 17.77 15.38 -1.31
C ASP A 90 18.31 13.95 -1.37
N ASN A 91 18.06 13.15 -0.34
CA ASN A 91 18.48 11.75 -0.28
C ASN A 91 17.55 10.83 -1.08
N ASP A 92 16.24 11.11 -1.04
CA ASP A 92 15.21 10.22 -1.57
C ASP A 92 14.92 10.43 -3.07
N SER A 93 15.20 11.59 -3.64
CA SER A 93 14.88 11.96 -5.03
C SER A 93 15.35 10.91 -6.06
N SER A 94 16.63 10.54 -5.98
CA SER A 94 17.24 9.51 -6.84
C SER A 94 16.60 8.12 -6.69
N ARG A 95 16.06 7.82 -5.50
CA ARG A 95 15.44 6.54 -5.21
C ARG A 95 13.98 6.53 -5.66
N ILE A 96 13.25 7.63 -5.45
CA ILE A 96 11.90 7.84 -5.97
C ILE A 96 11.91 7.70 -7.48
N MET A 97 12.82 8.40 -8.19
CA MET A 97 12.92 8.30 -9.65
C MET A 97 13.14 6.87 -10.13
N ARG A 98 14.11 6.15 -9.55
CA ARG A 98 14.37 4.74 -9.90
C ARG A 98 13.17 3.82 -9.67
N MET A 99 12.42 4.04 -8.59
CA MET A 99 11.25 3.23 -8.30
C MET A 99 10.09 3.54 -9.24
N ILE A 100 9.87 4.82 -9.59
CA ILE A 100 8.87 5.22 -10.58
C ILE A 100 9.21 4.63 -11.94
N ASP A 101 10.48 4.71 -12.37
CA ASP A 101 10.95 4.10 -13.60
C ASP A 101 10.74 2.59 -13.60
N TYR A 102 11.03 1.93 -12.47
CA TYR A 102 10.77 0.50 -12.30
C TYR A 102 9.28 0.17 -12.45
N TYR A 103 8.39 0.89 -11.76
CA TYR A 103 6.96 0.65 -11.84
C TYR A 103 6.43 0.84 -13.26
N ALA A 104 6.82 1.93 -13.93
CA ALA A 104 6.41 2.23 -15.29
C ALA A 104 6.86 1.18 -16.31
N ASN A 105 8.06 0.61 -16.14
CA ASN A 105 8.65 -0.33 -17.09
C ASN A 105 8.43 -1.81 -16.71
N SER A 106 7.84 -2.11 -15.55
CA SER A 106 7.63 -3.48 -15.06
C SER A 106 6.62 -4.28 -15.88
N GLY A 107 5.77 -3.61 -16.67
CA GLY A 107 4.62 -4.23 -17.33
C GLY A 107 3.50 -4.66 -16.37
N LEU A 108 3.61 -4.30 -15.09
CA LEU A 108 2.64 -4.60 -14.04
C LEU A 108 1.87 -3.34 -13.64
N ASN A 109 0.58 -3.50 -13.41
CA ASN A 109 -0.31 -2.41 -13.00
C ASN A 109 -0.25 -2.23 -11.49
N TYR A 110 0.75 -1.49 -11.02
CA TYR A 110 0.92 -1.22 -9.60
C TYR A 110 0.02 -0.09 -9.10
N GLN A 111 -0.48 -0.25 -7.87
CA GLN A 111 -1.18 0.81 -7.14
C GLN A 111 -0.24 1.37 -6.06
N VAL A 112 0.31 2.55 -6.33
CA VAL A 112 1.33 3.17 -5.46
C VAL A 112 0.66 4.10 -4.46
N ILE A 113 1.06 4.00 -3.19
CA ILE A 113 0.57 4.78 -2.05
C ILE A 113 1.70 5.60 -1.42
#